data_AF-A0A2S9F9R9-F1
#
_entry.id   AF-A0A2S9F9R9-F1
#
_cell.length_a   1.000
_cell.length_b   1.000
_cell.length_c   1.000
_cell.angle_alpha   90.00
_cell.angle_beta   90.00
_cell.angle_gamma   90.00
#
_symmetry.space_group_name_H-M   'P 1'
#
loop_
_entity.id
_entity.type
_entity.pdbx_description
1 polymer ?
#
loop_
_entity_poly.entity_id
_entity_poly.type
_entity_poly.pdbx_seq_one_letter_code
_entity_poly.pdbx_strand_id
1 'polypeptide(L)'
;MTSIEQRDVQSVMSGIDDLLPRIAKRAAAAEELRRLPDETVAELDEVGFFKMLQPEQWGGLQCDPTLFYEAVRRIASACGSTGWVSSIIGVHNWHLALFDQQAQDDVWGSDPTVRVSSSYAPMGAGTVVDGGYLVSGAWQWSSGCDHATWAFLGGPVIKDGKPVDFGSFLIPRSDYRIDDV
;
A
#
# COMPACT_ATOMS: atom_id res chain seq x y z
N MET A 1 7.38 -5.24 26.93
CA MET A 1 8.00 -4.41 25.89
C MET A 1 9.03 -5.27 25.17
N THR A 2 8.57 -6.04 24.18
CA THR A 2 9.43 -6.79 23.26
C THR A 2 9.90 -5.78 22.22
N SER A 3 11.21 -5.50 22.18
CA SER A 3 11.76 -4.61 21.16
C SER A 3 11.51 -5.24 19.78
N ILE A 4 11.23 -4.38 18.81
CA ILE A 4 10.98 -4.69 17.40
C ILE A 4 12.24 -5.30 16.72
N GLU A 5 13.32 -5.51 17.44
CA GLU A 5 14.68 -5.69 16.92
C GLU A 5 14.99 -7.06 16.29
N GLN A 6 14.10 -8.05 16.28
CA GLN A 6 14.33 -9.31 15.54
C GLN A 6 13.01 -9.89 15.02
N ARG A 7 12.32 -9.17 14.13
CA ARG A 7 11.36 -9.83 13.24
C ARG A 7 12.12 -10.34 12.03
N ASP A 8 12.09 -11.65 11.83
CA ASP A 8 12.47 -12.25 10.56
C ASP A 8 11.21 -12.65 9.77
N VAL A 9 11.40 -12.98 8.50
CA VAL A 9 10.28 -13.37 7.63
C VAL A 9 9.55 -14.59 8.18
N GLN A 10 10.25 -15.52 8.83
CA GLN A 10 9.63 -16.73 9.39
C GLN A 10 8.64 -16.39 10.51
N SER A 11 8.96 -15.42 11.35
CA SER A 11 8.09 -14.92 12.41
C SER A 11 6.85 -14.23 11.83
N VAL A 12 6.99 -13.46 10.75
CA VAL A 12 5.85 -12.88 10.02
C VAL A 12 4.94 -13.98 9.47
N MET A 13 5.51 -15.01 8.84
CA MET A 13 4.74 -16.13 8.28
C MET A 13 3.97 -16.89 9.37
N SER A 14 4.60 -17.16 10.52
CA SER A 14 3.93 -17.79 11.65
C SER A 14 2.82 -16.92 12.22
N GLY A 15 3.04 -15.61 12.34
CA GLY A 15 2.00 -14.68 12.80
C GLY A 15 0.82 -14.62 11.84
N ILE A 16 1.06 -14.69 10.52
CA ILE A 16 0.00 -14.80 9.52
C ILE A 16 -0.80 -16.09 9.72
N ASP A 17 -0.14 -17.22 9.94
CA ASP A 17 -0.80 -18.52 10.17
C ASP A 17 -1.74 -18.45 11.38
N ASP A 18 -1.31 -17.80 12.47
CA ASP A 18 -2.12 -17.57 13.67
C ASP A 18 -3.32 -16.62 13.43
N LEU A 19 -3.20 -15.72 12.45
CA LEU A 19 -4.26 -14.78 12.08
C LEU A 19 -5.33 -15.39 11.18
N LEU A 20 -5.03 -16.44 10.40
CA LEU A 20 -5.96 -16.98 9.40
C LEU A 20 -7.36 -17.30 9.97
N PRO A 21 -7.53 -17.93 11.16
CA PRO A 21 -8.85 -18.18 11.71
C PRO A 21 -9.63 -16.89 12.05
N ARG A 22 -8.93 -15.84 12.51
CA ARG A 22 -9.55 -14.53 12.81
C ARG A 22 -9.96 -13.81 11.53
N ILE A 23 -9.09 -13.81 10.51
CA ILE A 23 -9.39 -13.25 9.19
C ILE A 23 -10.60 -13.95 8.57
N ALA A 24 -10.65 -15.29 8.61
CA ALA A 24 -11.78 -16.05 8.09
C ALA A 24 -13.09 -15.74 8.83
N LYS A 25 -13.04 -15.61 10.17
CA LYS A 25 -14.20 -15.24 10.98
C LYS A 25 -14.74 -13.84 10.64
N ARG A 26 -13.87 -12.91 10.24
CA ARG A 26 -14.23 -11.52 9.88
C ARG A 26 -14.59 -11.34 8.40
N ALA A 27 -14.51 -12.39 7.55
CA ALA A 27 -14.73 -12.28 6.12
C ALA A 27 -16.10 -11.70 5.76
N ALA A 28 -17.19 -12.23 6.34
CA ALA A 28 -18.54 -11.72 6.10
C ALA A 28 -18.73 -10.26 6.56
N ALA A 29 -18.08 -9.86 7.67
CA ALA A 29 -18.09 -8.48 8.12
C ALA A 29 -17.33 -7.56 7.17
N ALA A 30 -16.23 -8.03 6.56
CA ALA A 30 -15.50 -7.28 5.54
C ALA A 30 -16.34 -7.08 4.27
N GLU A 31 -17.12 -8.10 3.87
CA GLU A 31 -18.04 -7.99 2.73
C GLU A 31 -19.13 -6.94 2.98
N GLU A 32 -19.79 -6.99 4.14
CA GLU A 32 -20.84 -6.03 4.52
C GLU A 32 -20.28 -4.60 4.64
N LEU A 33 -19.08 -4.44 5.21
CA LEU A 33 -18.45 -3.13 5.42
C LEU A 33 -17.98 -2.49 4.11
N ARG A 34 -17.87 -3.26 3.01
CA ARG A 34 -17.29 -2.84 1.71
C ARG A 34 -15.85 -2.31 1.78
N ARG A 35 -15.18 -2.48 2.92
CA ARG A 35 -13.76 -2.24 3.16
C ARG A 35 -13.26 -3.25 4.20
N LEU A 36 -11.94 -3.41 4.32
CA LEU A 36 -11.40 -4.28 5.37
C LEU A 36 -11.75 -3.72 6.76
N PRO A 37 -12.12 -4.58 7.74
CA PRO A 37 -12.21 -4.18 9.13
C PRO A 37 -10.88 -3.61 9.63
N ASP A 38 -10.92 -2.49 10.35
CA ASP A 38 -9.73 -1.82 10.89
C ASP A 38 -8.88 -2.77 11.76
N GLU A 39 -9.54 -3.65 12.52
CA GLU A 39 -8.90 -4.68 13.35
C GLU A 39 -8.05 -5.67 12.52
N THR A 40 -8.51 -6.07 11.33
CA THR A 40 -7.76 -6.97 10.46
C THR A 40 -6.49 -6.30 9.93
N VAL A 41 -6.58 -5.01 9.57
CA VAL A 41 -5.42 -4.25 9.07
C VAL A 41 -4.40 -4.00 10.19
N ALA A 42 -4.87 -3.66 11.39
CA ALA A 42 -4.02 -3.49 12.56
C ALA A 42 -3.26 -4.79 12.91
N GLU A 43 -3.95 -5.94 12.92
CA GLU A 43 -3.30 -7.23 13.20
C GLU A 43 -2.24 -7.61 12.14
N LEU A 44 -2.48 -7.31 10.86
CA LEU A 44 -1.50 -7.53 9.79
C LEU A 44 -0.27 -6.62 9.94
N ASP A 45 -0.47 -5.38 10.38
CA ASP A 45 0.61 -4.44 10.70
C ASP A 45 1.42 -4.91 11.93
N GLU A 46 0.73 -5.36 12.98
CA GLU A 46 1.34 -5.91 14.19
C GLU A 46 2.21 -7.13 13.90
N VAL A 47 1.78 -8.03 13.01
CA VAL A 47 2.58 -9.18 12.57
C VAL A 47 3.75 -8.76 11.65
N GLY A 48 3.68 -7.59 11.04
CA GLY A 48 4.74 -7.05 10.17
C GLY A 48 4.58 -7.40 8.69
N PHE A 49 3.39 -7.80 8.25
CA PHE A 49 3.14 -8.15 6.85
C PHE A 49 3.49 -7.00 5.89
N PHE A 50 3.07 -5.76 6.21
CA PHE A 50 3.38 -4.59 5.37
C PHE A 50 4.87 -4.23 5.32
N LYS A 51 5.68 -4.74 6.25
CA LYS A 51 7.14 -4.52 6.30
C LYS A 51 7.93 -5.48 5.42
N MET A 52 7.32 -6.52 4.87
CA MET A 52 8.02 -7.58 4.13
C MET A 52 8.86 -7.06 2.96
N LEU A 53 8.30 -6.16 2.15
CA LEU A 53 8.99 -5.60 0.97
C LEU A 53 9.57 -4.20 1.18
N GLN A 54 9.42 -3.63 2.37
CA GLN A 54 9.96 -2.31 2.67
C GLN A 54 11.49 -2.39 2.86
N PRO A 55 12.25 -1.35 2.46
CA PRO A 55 13.69 -1.31 2.70
C PRO A 55 14.09 -1.39 4.18
N GLU A 56 15.24 -2.00 4.48
CA GLU A 56 15.79 -2.09 5.85
C GLU A 56 15.99 -0.72 6.50
N GLN A 57 16.34 0.32 5.73
CA GLN A 57 16.49 1.68 6.24
C GLN A 57 15.21 2.24 6.89
N TRP A 58 14.05 1.68 6.55
CA TRP A 58 12.74 2.02 7.10
C TRP A 58 12.19 0.95 8.05
N GLY A 59 13.06 0.09 8.57
CA GLY A 59 12.70 -1.03 9.44
C GLY A 59 11.92 -2.14 8.72
N GLY A 60 12.04 -2.22 7.40
CA GLY A 60 11.49 -3.31 6.60
C GLY A 60 12.38 -4.55 6.57
N LEU A 61 11.85 -5.63 6.01
CA LEU A 61 12.55 -6.91 5.89
C LEU A 61 13.24 -7.10 4.54
N GLN A 62 12.91 -6.25 3.55
CA GLN A 62 13.40 -6.31 2.17
C GLN A 62 13.51 -7.75 1.64
N CYS A 63 12.48 -8.56 1.90
CA CYS A 63 12.56 -10.00 1.74
C CYS A 63 12.45 -10.42 0.28
N ASP A 64 12.75 -11.70 0.03
CA ASP A 64 12.49 -12.32 -1.27
C ASP A 64 11.00 -12.18 -1.65
N PRO A 65 10.67 -11.70 -2.87
CA PRO A 65 9.29 -11.49 -3.29
C PRO A 65 8.45 -12.78 -3.28
N THR A 66 9.08 -13.96 -3.44
CA THR A 66 8.37 -15.24 -3.33
C THR A 66 7.77 -15.46 -1.94
N LEU A 67 8.45 -14.99 -0.88
CA LEU A 67 7.95 -15.05 0.50
C LEU A 67 6.78 -14.11 0.71
N PHE A 68 6.84 -12.89 0.13
CA PHE A 68 5.72 -11.95 0.16
C PHE A 68 4.48 -12.53 -0.53
N TYR A 69 4.63 -13.11 -1.72
CA TYR A 69 3.49 -13.71 -2.42
C TYR A 69 2.97 -14.98 -1.74
N GLU A 70 3.82 -15.72 -1.04
CA GLU A 70 3.37 -16.84 -0.19
C GLU A 70 2.54 -16.34 1.00
N ALA A 71 2.95 -15.25 1.66
CA ALA A 71 2.14 -14.59 2.69
C ALA A 71 0.77 -14.15 2.15
N VAL A 72 0.76 -13.48 0.98
CA VAL A 72 -0.47 -13.08 0.29
C VAL A 72 -1.36 -14.29 -0.01
N ARG A 73 -0.79 -15.39 -0.53
CA ARG A 73 -1.52 -16.63 -0.84
C ARG A 73 -2.22 -17.20 0.40
N ARG A 74 -1.54 -17.21 1.55
CA ARG A 74 -2.11 -17.67 2.83
C ARG A 74 -3.24 -16.78 3.30
N ILE A 75 -3.04 -15.46 3.33
CA ILE A 75 -4.07 -14.50 3.73
C ILE A 75 -5.32 -14.61 2.82
N ALA A 76 -5.10 -14.68 1.51
CA ALA A 76 -6.18 -14.82 0.52
C ALA A 76 -7.00 -16.11 0.69
N SER A 77 -6.39 -17.18 1.22
CA SER A 77 -7.11 -18.44 1.51
C SER A 77 -8.11 -18.33 2.65
N ALA A 78 -7.94 -17.35 3.55
CA ALA A 78 -8.87 -17.07 4.65
C ALA A 78 -9.94 -16.04 4.26
N CYS A 79 -9.58 -15.01 3.51
CA CYS A 79 -10.51 -14.00 2.98
C CYS A 79 -9.94 -13.38 1.70
N GLY A 80 -10.66 -13.54 0.58
CA GLY A 80 -10.22 -13.04 -0.73
C GLY A 80 -9.97 -11.53 -0.75
N SER A 81 -10.90 -10.74 -0.21
CA SER A 81 -10.76 -9.27 -0.13
C SER A 81 -9.56 -8.85 0.72
N THR A 82 -9.32 -9.54 1.84
CA THR A 82 -8.16 -9.26 2.71
C THR A 82 -6.86 -9.58 1.97
N GLY A 83 -6.77 -10.73 1.32
CA GLY A 83 -5.58 -11.09 0.53
C GLY A 83 -5.30 -10.13 -0.62
N TRP A 84 -6.34 -9.71 -1.34
CA TRP A 84 -6.24 -8.75 -2.44
C TRP A 84 -5.70 -7.39 -1.98
N VAL A 85 -6.34 -6.80 -0.95
CA VAL A 85 -5.91 -5.50 -0.40
C VAL A 85 -4.52 -5.60 0.23
N SER A 86 -4.22 -6.69 0.94
CA SER A 86 -2.90 -6.94 1.54
C SER A 86 -1.81 -6.97 0.46
N SER A 87 -2.03 -7.69 -0.64
CA SER A 87 -1.10 -7.73 -1.77
C SER A 87 -0.81 -6.35 -2.36
N ILE A 88 -1.87 -5.58 -2.61
CA ILE A 88 -1.76 -4.24 -3.23
C ILE A 88 -1.03 -3.26 -2.30
N ILE A 89 -1.48 -3.14 -1.05
CA ILE A 89 -0.86 -2.20 -0.12
C ILE A 89 0.57 -2.63 0.22
N GLY A 90 0.83 -3.93 0.38
CA GLY A 90 2.16 -4.45 0.70
C GLY A 90 3.18 -4.23 -0.42
N VAL A 91 2.80 -4.41 -1.70
CA VAL A 91 3.72 -4.20 -2.83
C VAL A 91 4.04 -2.72 -3.07
N HIS A 92 3.21 -1.79 -2.60
CA HIS A 92 3.50 -0.36 -2.74
C HIS A 92 4.72 0.11 -1.95
N ASN A 93 5.11 -0.61 -0.90
CA ASN A 93 6.37 -0.31 -0.21
C ASN A 93 7.59 -0.64 -1.08
N TRP A 94 7.51 -1.68 -1.92
CA TRP A 94 8.53 -1.92 -2.94
C TRP A 94 8.53 -0.81 -4.01
N HIS A 95 7.35 -0.37 -4.46
CA HIS A 95 7.27 0.68 -5.47
C HIS A 95 7.80 2.02 -4.94
N LEU A 96 7.48 2.39 -3.70
CA LEU A 96 7.99 3.62 -3.08
C LEU A 96 9.52 3.61 -2.92
N ALA A 97 10.12 2.44 -2.69
CA ALA A 97 11.58 2.31 -2.63
C ALA A 97 12.29 2.64 -3.95
N LEU A 98 11.56 2.72 -5.07
CA LEU A 98 12.09 3.13 -6.38
C LEU A 98 12.00 4.64 -6.61
N PHE A 99 11.27 5.38 -5.76
CA PHE A 99 11.27 6.84 -5.78
C PHE A 99 12.57 7.38 -5.18
N ASP A 100 12.82 8.67 -5.38
CA ASP A 100 13.96 9.34 -4.77
C ASP A 100 13.90 9.28 -3.22
N GLN A 101 15.04 9.52 -2.58
CA GLN A 101 15.13 9.45 -1.13
C GLN A 101 14.17 10.45 -0.45
N GLN A 102 13.99 11.64 -1.02
CA GLN A 102 13.10 12.66 -0.46
C GLN A 102 11.65 12.17 -0.41
N ALA A 103 11.12 11.53 -1.46
CA ALA A 103 9.78 10.98 -1.45
C ALA A 103 9.63 9.84 -0.42
N GLN A 104 10.67 9.03 -0.21
CA GLN A 104 10.67 8.02 0.86
C GLN A 104 10.65 8.66 2.25
N ASP A 105 11.47 9.70 2.47
CA ASP A 105 11.52 10.47 3.72
C ASP A 105 10.18 11.16 4.01
N ASP A 106 9.52 11.73 2.99
CA ASP A 106 8.23 12.40 3.11
C ASP A 106 7.12 11.45 3.58
N VAL A 107 7.19 10.17 3.19
CA VAL A 107 6.19 9.15 3.54
C VAL A 107 6.53 8.44 4.85
N TRP A 108 7.78 8.03 5.05
CA TRP A 108 8.20 7.15 6.15
C TRP A 108 9.06 7.81 7.22
N GLY A 109 9.55 9.04 7.00
CA GLY A 109 10.51 9.71 7.88
C GLY A 109 9.98 9.96 9.29
N SER A 110 8.68 10.27 9.45
CA SER A 110 8.06 10.43 10.77
C SER A 110 7.42 9.15 11.31
N ASP A 111 6.90 8.30 10.42
CA ASP A 111 6.21 7.07 10.77
C ASP A 111 6.43 6.04 9.64
N PRO A 112 7.26 5.01 9.86
CA PRO A 112 7.58 4.04 8.83
C PRO A 112 6.43 3.04 8.59
N THR A 113 5.33 3.10 9.36
CA THR A 113 4.13 2.24 9.19
C THR A 113 3.12 2.82 8.19
N VAL A 114 3.37 4.03 7.68
CA VAL A 114 2.54 4.68 6.66
C VAL A 114 2.39 3.78 5.42
N ARG A 115 1.15 3.67 4.95
CA ARG A 115 0.74 2.86 3.80
C ARG A 115 0.33 3.74 2.63
N VAL A 116 0.62 3.25 1.43
CA VAL A 116 0.29 3.89 0.16
C VAL A 116 -0.75 3.02 -0.55
N SER A 117 -1.84 3.60 -1.06
CA SER A 117 -2.76 2.93 -2.00
C SER A 117 -2.41 3.30 -3.44
N SER A 118 -3.10 2.78 -4.43
CA SER A 118 -2.83 3.16 -5.82
C SER A 118 -4.03 3.06 -6.73
N SER A 119 -3.92 3.71 -7.89
CA SER A 119 -4.66 3.38 -9.09
C SER A 119 -3.80 3.74 -10.30
N TYR A 120 -3.30 2.73 -11.01
CA TYR A 120 -2.32 2.93 -12.09
C TYR A 120 -2.93 3.19 -13.46
N ALA A 121 -4.21 2.89 -13.66
CA ALA A 121 -4.88 3.18 -14.93
C ALA A 121 -4.91 4.70 -15.16
N PRO A 122 -4.68 5.19 -16.40
CA PRO A 122 -4.62 6.62 -16.70
C PRO A 122 -6.02 7.25 -16.68
N MET A 123 -6.52 7.57 -15.49
CA MET A 123 -7.82 8.23 -15.26
C MET A 123 -7.68 9.73 -14.92
N GLY A 124 -6.49 10.26 -15.16
CA GLY A 124 -6.11 11.65 -15.00
C GLY A 124 -4.71 11.87 -15.56
N ALA A 125 -4.16 13.06 -15.38
CA ALA A 125 -2.87 13.44 -15.93
C ALA A 125 -2.14 14.44 -15.04
N GLY A 126 -0.80 14.50 -15.18
CA GLY A 126 0.03 15.54 -14.58
C GLY A 126 0.49 16.53 -15.63
N THR A 127 0.06 17.79 -15.54
CA THR A 127 0.53 18.86 -16.44
C THR A 127 1.79 19.49 -15.88
N VAL A 128 2.85 19.59 -16.69
CA VAL A 128 4.12 20.21 -16.28
C VAL A 128 3.89 21.68 -15.88
N VAL A 129 4.33 22.03 -14.69
CA VAL A 129 4.39 23.40 -14.14
C VAL A 129 5.79 23.67 -13.58
N ASP A 130 6.08 24.91 -13.18
CA ASP A 130 7.35 25.21 -12.51
C ASP A 130 7.45 24.40 -11.21
N GLY A 131 8.58 23.71 -11.03
CA GLY A 131 8.84 22.86 -9.85
C GLY A 131 8.11 21.51 -9.79
N GLY A 132 7.26 21.12 -10.77
CA GLY A 132 6.60 19.82 -10.72
C GLY A 132 5.42 19.64 -11.68
N TYR A 133 4.33 19.06 -11.17
CA TYR A 133 3.15 18.71 -11.95
C TYR A 133 1.86 19.17 -11.25
N LEU A 134 0.94 19.77 -12.00
CA LEU A 134 -0.45 19.91 -11.58
C LEU A 134 -1.21 18.65 -11.97
N VAL A 135 -1.60 17.84 -10.98
CA VAL A 135 -2.30 16.57 -11.19
C VAL A 135 -3.81 16.77 -11.10
N SER A 136 -4.58 16.21 -12.03
CA SER A 136 -6.04 16.26 -12.02
C SER A 136 -6.63 15.02 -12.66
N GLY A 137 -7.68 14.47 -12.04
CA GLY A 137 -8.35 13.26 -12.51
C GLY A 137 -9.26 12.66 -11.44
N ALA A 138 -9.88 11.54 -11.80
CA ALA A 138 -10.73 10.76 -10.90
C ALA A 138 -10.37 9.27 -11.07
N TRP A 139 -9.49 8.78 -10.21
CA TRP A 139 -9.00 7.41 -10.29
C TRP A 139 -9.89 6.45 -9.50
N GLN A 140 -10.44 5.47 -10.21
CA GLN A 140 -11.24 4.40 -9.64
C GLN A 140 -10.36 3.23 -9.17
N TRP A 141 -10.98 2.30 -8.44
CA TRP A 141 -10.40 0.99 -8.09
C TRP A 141 -9.18 1.04 -7.18
N SER A 142 -9.09 2.04 -6.30
CA SER A 142 -8.01 2.13 -5.31
C SER A 142 -8.26 1.19 -4.13
N SER A 143 -7.92 -0.08 -4.30
CA SER A 143 -8.13 -1.10 -3.26
C SER A 143 -7.36 -0.75 -1.98
N GLY A 144 -8.03 -0.76 -0.83
CA GLY A 144 -7.43 -0.43 0.47
C GLY A 144 -7.18 1.07 0.70
N CYS A 145 -7.73 1.96 -0.13
CA CYS A 145 -7.54 3.40 -0.02
C CYS A 145 -8.01 4.03 1.30
N ASP A 146 -8.96 3.43 2.01
CA ASP A 146 -9.34 3.86 3.38
C ASP A 146 -8.24 3.59 4.42
N HIS A 147 -7.31 2.69 4.11
CA HIS A 147 -6.24 2.23 5.01
C HIS A 147 -4.87 2.85 4.66
N ALA A 148 -4.85 3.85 3.78
CA ALA A 148 -3.65 4.52 3.29
C ALA A 148 -3.76 6.05 3.43
N THR A 149 -2.62 6.68 3.72
CA THR A 149 -2.50 8.15 3.84
C THR A 149 -1.75 8.79 2.67
N TRP A 150 -1.36 7.99 1.69
CA TRP A 150 -0.78 8.41 0.41
C TRP A 150 -1.34 7.55 -0.72
N ALA A 151 -1.28 8.05 -1.94
CA ALA A 151 -1.68 7.31 -3.13
C ALA A 151 -0.69 7.46 -4.28
N PHE A 152 -0.43 6.36 -5.00
CA PHE A 152 0.15 6.40 -6.34
C PHE A 152 -0.96 6.50 -7.40
N LEU A 153 -0.94 7.57 -8.19
CA LEU A 153 -1.89 7.78 -9.27
C LEU A 153 -1.17 7.75 -10.60
N GLY A 154 -1.48 6.75 -11.44
CA GLY A 154 -0.85 6.58 -12.74
C GLY A 154 -1.45 7.49 -13.79
N GLY A 155 -0.63 8.13 -14.63
CA GLY A 155 -1.14 8.93 -15.72
C GLY A 155 -0.05 9.49 -16.64
N PRO A 156 -0.43 9.99 -17.82
CA PRO A 156 0.51 10.68 -18.70
C PRO A 156 1.00 11.98 -18.07
N VAL A 157 2.27 12.29 -18.33
CA VAL A 157 2.83 13.64 -18.16
C VAL A 157 2.52 14.46 -19.39
N ILE A 158 1.86 15.59 -19.21
CA ILE A 158 1.45 16.51 -20.29
C ILE A 158 2.37 17.72 -20.31
N LYS A 159 3.06 17.92 -21.44
CA LYS A 159 3.87 19.12 -21.71
C LYS A 159 3.46 19.71 -23.04
N ASP A 160 3.20 21.01 -23.08
CA ASP A 160 2.76 21.74 -24.28
C ASP A 160 1.54 21.07 -24.97
N GLY A 161 0.61 20.57 -24.15
CA GLY A 161 -0.62 19.90 -24.61
C GLY A 161 -0.42 18.48 -25.17
N LYS A 162 0.77 17.88 -25.02
CA LYS A 162 1.08 16.54 -25.54
C LYS A 162 1.54 15.59 -24.43
N PRO A 163 1.17 14.30 -24.48
CA PRO A 163 1.75 13.29 -23.60
C PRO A 163 3.22 13.09 -23.97
N VAL A 164 4.12 13.23 -22.99
CA VAL A 164 5.57 13.09 -23.17
C VAL A 164 6.17 11.95 -22.36
N ASP A 165 5.45 11.46 -21.35
CA ASP A 165 5.87 10.35 -20.49
C ASP A 165 4.65 9.71 -19.79
N PHE A 166 4.87 8.61 -19.07
CA PHE A 166 3.91 7.99 -18.16
C PHE A 166 4.50 7.85 -16.77
N GLY A 167 3.87 8.45 -15.76
CA GLY A 167 4.38 8.49 -14.39
C GLY A 167 3.38 7.95 -13.37
N SER A 168 3.89 7.67 -12.17
CA SER A 168 3.10 7.50 -10.97
C SER A 168 3.27 8.74 -10.09
N PHE A 169 2.19 9.49 -9.89
CA PHE A 169 2.18 10.66 -9.01
C PHE A 169 1.92 10.20 -7.58
N LEU A 170 2.86 10.45 -6.67
CA LEU A 170 2.73 10.19 -5.23
C LEU A 170 2.08 11.40 -4.57
N ILE A 171 0.87 11.24 -4.02
CA ILE A 171 0.04 12.34 -3.50
C ILE A 171 -0.42 12.02 -2.06
N PRO A 172 -0.29 12.94 -1.10
CA PRO A 172 -0.74 12.73 0.27
C PRO A 172 -2.26 12.83 0.39
N ARG A 173 -2.84 12.19 1.41
CA ARG A 173 -4.29 12.16 1.67
C ARG A 173 -4.93 13.54 1.82
N SER A 174 -4.17 14.56 2.22
CA SER A 174 -4.65 15.94 2.32
C SER A 174 -5.08 16.53 0.96
N ASP A 175 -4.56 15.98 -0.14
CA ASP A 175 -4.66 16.59 -1.47
C ASP A 175 -5.64 15.83 -2.38
N TYR A 176 -6.31 14.80 -1.87
CA TYR A 176 -7.36 14.08 -2.59
C TYR A 176 -8.56 13.73 -1.70
N ARG A 177 -9.70 13.46 -2.33
CA ARG A 177 -10.92 12.96 -1.66
C ARG A 177 -11.20 11.53 -2.13
N ILE A 178 -11.67 10.69 -1.21
CA ILE A 178 -12.26 9.40 -1.55
C ILE A 178 -13.77 9.57 -1.64
N ASP A 179 -14.31 9.19 -2.78
CA ASP A 179 -15.75 9.11 -3.01
C ASP A 179 -16.17 7.64 -2.85
N ASP A 180 -17.06 7.39 -1.89
CA ASP A 180 -17.70 6.08 -1.68
C ASP A 180 -18.91 5.97 -2.62
N VAL A 181 -18.75 5.25 -3.72
CA VAL A 181 -19.69 5.15 -4.86
C VAL A 181 -20.36 3.79 -4.98
#